data_AF-A0A959NZ29-F1
#
_entry.id   AF-A0A959NZ29-F1
#
_cell.length_a   1.000
_cell.length_b   1.000
_cell.length_c   1.000
_cell.angle_alpha   90.00
_cell.angle_beta   90.00
_cell.angle_gamma   90.00
#
_symmetry.space_group_name_H-M   'P 1'
#
loop_
_entity.id
_entity.type
_entity.pdbx_description
1 polymer ?
#
loop_
_entity_poly.entity_id
_entity_poly.type
_entity_poly.pdbx_seq_one_letter_code
_entity_poly.pdbx_strand_id
1 'polypeptide(L)'
;MSYDLHTYFTIGILAIAGIGLIYIWFKYFETAVFFFALTPLISTIFFDNLPEETLVATEATIGIGGTLRAIFLGILGAVGLVKFLLSIPRHKLKIPVHIVLLGIFILISLLSTFYSLDQKFTLIRSGLFTAVLGFLLGLYSWLKEDDANLEKTLNSLFVLVLIITFTTLAGLVVMPSRIWWWKLPRLVGLWEHPNTFGSFSMLAYPIILWKFYNSESSKRYFIIIPLVITIIFHILTGSRTTLLASGIGVIFWLLLERD
;
A
#
# COMPACT_ATOMS: atom_id res chain seq x y z
N MET A 1 -9.74 30.61 -24.20
CA MET A 1 -9.68 29.21 -24.64
C MET A 1 -10.97 28.55 -24.14
N SER A 2 -11.98 28.40 -24.99
CA SER A 2 -13.26 27.77 -24.60
C SER A 2 -13.08 26.25 -24.62
N TYR A 3 -13.27 25.59 -23.48
CA TYR A 3 -13.29 24.13 -23.44
C TYR A 3 -14.53 23.62 -24.17
N ASP A 4 -14.38 22.53 -24.91
CA ASP A 4 -15.50 21.91 -25.64
C ASP A 4 -16.48 21.27 -24.64
N LEU A 5 -17.76 21.16 -25.01
CA LEU A 5 -18.82 20.56 -24.19
C LEU A 5 -18.43 19.15 -23.71
N HIS A 6 -17.70 18.41 -24.54
CA HIS A 6 -17.14 17.10 -24.20
C HIS A 6 -16.16 17.15 -23.01
N THR A 7 -15.33 18.19 -22.91
CA THR A 7 -14.39 18.37 -21.81
C THR A 7 -15.13 18.63 -20.50
N TYR A 8 -16.14 19.50 -20.51
CA TYR A 8 -16.97 19.76 -19.32
C TYR A 8 -17.73 18.51 -18.88
N PHE A 9 -18.29 17.75 -19.82
CA PHE A 9 -18.98 16.50 -19.53
C PHE A 9 -18.05 15.45 -18.90
N THR A 10 -16.83 15.30 -19.44
CA THR A 10 -15.82 14.38 -18.91
C THR A 10 -15.39 14.77 -17.49
N ILE A 11 -15.14 16.06 -17.26
CA ILE A 11 -14.80 16.58 -15.92
C ILE A 11 -15.96 16.34 -14.95
N GLY A 12 -17.20 16.56 -15.38
CA GLY A 12 -18.39 16.30 -14.56
C GLY A 12 -18.51 14.84 -14.12
N ILE A 13 -18.33 13.89 -15.05
CA ILE A 13 -18.36 12.45 -14.72
C ILE A 13 -17.24 12.10 -13.73
N LEU A 14 -16.02 12.58 -13.97
CA LEU A 14 -14.87 12.31 -13.09
C LEU A 14 -15.08 12.91 -11.69
N ALA A 15 -15.67 14.10 -11.60
CA ALA A 15 -16.00 14.72 -10.33
C ALA A 15 -17.05 13.91 -9.55
N ILE A 16 -18.12 13.45 -10.22
CA ILE A 16 -19.16 12.61 -9.61
C ILE A 16 -18.56 11.29 -9.14
N ALA A 17 -17.72 10.64 -9.96
CA ALA A 17 -17.03 9.41 -9.59
C ALA A 17 -16.10 9.62 -8.38
N GLY A 18 -15.35 10.72 -8.36
CA GLY A 18 -14.47 11.09 -7.24
C GLY A 18 -15.24 11.33 -5.94
N ILE A 19 -16.35 12.07 -5.99
CA ILE A 19 -17.22 12.30 -4.83
C ILE A 19 -17.84 10.98 -4.34
N GLY A 20 -18.29 10.13 -5.27
CA GLY A 20 -18.79 8.79 -4.95
C GLY A 20 -17.75 7.93 -4.24
N LEU A 21 -16.50 7.92 -4.72
CA LEU A 21 -15.40 7.22 -4.09
C LEU A 21 -15.08 7.77 -2.69
N ILE A 22 -15.04 9.09 -2.52
CA ILE A 22 -14.83 9.73 -1.21
C ILE A 22 -15.92 9.29 -0.23
N TYR A 23 -17.19 9.32 -0.66
CA TYR A 23 -18.32 8.87 0.16
C TYR A 23 -18.19 7.39 0.54
N ILE A 24 -17.85 6.53 -0.42
CA ILE A 24 -17.64 5.10 -0.18
C ILE A 24 -16.49 4.88 0.80
N TRP A 25 -15.34 5.52 0.62
CA TRP A 25 -14.19 5.37 1.51
C TRP A 25 -14.46 5.90 2.92
N PHE A 26 -15.26 6.96 3.04
CA PHE A 26 -15.66 7.47 4.33
C PHE A 26 -16.60 6.50 5.07
N LYS A 27 -17.60 5.94 4.36
CA LYS A 27 -18.61 5.03 4.91
C LYS A 27 -18.10 3.60 5.14
N TYR A 28 -17.31 3.08 4.21
CA TYR A 28 -16.77 1.72 4.17
C TYR A 28 -15.24 1.79 4.15
N PHE A 29 -14.65 2.12 5.30
CA PHE A 29 -13.22 2.45 5.40
C PHE A 29 -12.29 1.26 5.11
N GLU A 30 -12.78 0.03 5.23
CA GLU A 30 -12.10 -1.18 4.77
C GLU A 30 -11.79 -1.14 3.27
N THR A 31 -12.59 -0.44 2.48
CA THR A 31 -12.32 -0.22 1.05
C THR A 31 -11.22 0.82 0.87
N ALA A 32 -11.17 1.86 1.73
CA ALA A 32 -10.09 2.84 1.72
C ALA A 32 -8.74 2.17 2.06
N VAL A 33 -8.72 1.22 3.00
CA VAL A 33 -7.53 0.40 3.30
C VAL A 33 -7.08 -0.40 2.09
N PHE A 34 -8.01 -1.06 1.40
CA PHE A 34 -7.72 -1.80 0.18
C PHE A 34 -7.06 -0.90 -0.87
N PHE A 35 -7.66 0.26 -1.16
CA PHE A 35 -7.13 1.20 -2.14
C PHE A 35 -5.80 1.81 -1.70
N PHE A 36 -5.62 2.12 -0.41
CA PHE A 36 -4.36 2.60 0.15
C PHE A 36 -3.23 1.60 -0.10
N ALA A 37 -3.44 0.33 0.24
CA ALA A 37 -2.45 -0.71 0.03
C ALA A 37 -2.24 -1.05 -1.47
N LEU A 38 -3.23 -0.77 -2.33
CA LEU A 38 -3.11 -0.86 -3.79
C LEU A 38 -2.31 0.31 -4.41
N THR A 39 -2.25 1.48 -3.76
CA THR A 39 -1.64 2.69 -4.35
C THR A 39 -0.20 2.52 -4.88
N PRO A 40 0.71 1.76 -4.24
CA PRO A 40 2.05 1.56 -4.80
C PRO A 40 2.02 0.83 -6.16
N LEU A 41 1.01 -0.01 -6.38
CA LEU A 41 0.86 -0.80 -7.60
C LEU A 41 0.25 0.02 -8.75
N ILE A 42 -0.55 1.05 -8.45
CA ILE A 42 -1.12 1.93 -9.47
C ILE A 42 -0.01 2.56 -10.33
N SER A 43 1.08 3.00 -9.69
CA SER A 43 2.23 3.54 -10.43
C SER A 43 2.87 2.50 -11.33
N THR A 44 3.00 1.25 -10.87
CA THR A 44 3.73 0.20 -11.58
C THR A 44 3.05 -0.28 -12.88
N ILE A 45 1.75 -0.06 -13.05
CA ILE A 45 1.03 -0.41 -14.29
C ILE A 45 1.53 0.44 -15.48
N PHE A 46 1.99 1.66 -15.20
CA PHE A 46 2.41 2.63 -16.22
C PHE A 46 3.91 2.62 -16.48
N PHE A 47 4.68 1.79 -15.77
CA PHE A 47 6.12 1.67 -15.96
C PHE A 47 6.44 0.33 -16.61
N ASP A 48 7.19 0.37 -17.72
CA ASP A 48 7.86 -0.81 -18.23
C ASP A 48 8.93 -1.28 -17.23
N ASN A 49 9.38 -2.54 -17.37
CA ASN A 49 10.52 -3.10 -16.64
C ASN A 49 11.81 -2.33 -17.00
N LEU A 50 11.97 -1.14 -16.44
CA LEU A 50 13.11 -0.25 -16.60
C LEU A 50 14.15 -0.53 -15.50
N PRO A 51 15.45 -0.34 -15.78
CA PRO A 51 16.48 -0.37 -14.76
C PRO A 51 16.18 0.58 -13.59
N GLU A 52 16.58 0.21 -12.37
CA GLU A 52 16.28 0.95 -11.13
C GLU A 52 16.77 2.42 -11.17
N GLU A 53 17.93 2.66 -11.78
CA GLU A 53 18.47 4.01 -12.01
C GLU A 53 17.56 4.86 -12.90
N THR A 54 16.90 4.23 -13.88
CA THR A 54 15.92 4.88 -14.74
C THR A 54 14.60 5.08 -14.00
N LEU A 55 14.17 4.14 -13.17
CA LEU A 55 12.95 4.28 -12.34
C LEU A 55 13.04 5.47 -11.38
N VAL A 56 14.17 5.68 -10.70
CA VAL A 56 14.35 6.85 -9.80
C VAL A 56 14.30 8.16 -10.58
N ALA A 57 14.92 8.20 -11.76
CA ALA A 57 14.84 9.35 -12.67
C ALA A 57 13.42 9.55 -13.26
N THR A 58 12.67 8.47 -13.46
CA THR A 58 11.29 8.50 -14.02
C THR A 58 10.24 8.83 -12.94
N GLU A 59 10.46 8.40 -11.70
CA GLU A 59 9.68 8.84 -10.53
C GLU A 59 9.93 10.33 -10.22
N ALA A 60 11.15 10.82 -10.44
CA ALA A 60 11.47 12.24 -10.34
C ALA A 60 10.84 13.09 -11.47
N THR A 61 10.61 12.50 -12.65
CA THR A 61 9.94 13.15 -13.78
C THR A 61 8.46 12.76 -13.84
N ILE A 62 7.68 13.25 -12.86
CA ILE A 62 6.20 13.26 -12.73
C ILE A 62 5.45 12.67 -13.95
N GLY A 63 5.49 11.34 -14.10
CA GLY A 63 4.69 10.64 -15.10
C GLY A 63 3.22 10.61 -14.71
N ILE A 64 2.35 10.20 -15.63
CA ILE A 64 0.90 10.03 -15.37
C ILE A 64 0.67 9.10 -14.16
N GLY A 65 1.44 8.01 -14.04
CA GLY A 65 1.35 7.07 -12.91
C GLY A 65 1.70 7.69 -11.55
N GLY A 66 2.75 8.51 -11.49
CA GLY A 66 3.13 9.22 -10.26
C GLY A 66 2.09 10.26 -9.84
N THR A 67 1.53 10.98 -10.81
CA THR A 67 0.44 11.95 -10.58
C THR A 67 -0.82 11.27 -10.04
N LEU A 68 -1.24 10.16 -10.66
CA LEU A 68 -2.41 9.39 -10.23
C LEU A 68 -2.21 8.85 -8.80
N ARG A 69 -1.03 8.30 -8.50
CA ARG A 69 -0.69 7.85 -7.14
C ARG A 69 -0.80 8.98 -6.13
N ALA A 70 -0.26 10.17 -6.44
CA ALA A 70 -0.32 11.32 -5.56
C ALA A 70 -1.76 11.79 -5.29
N ILE A 71 -2.61 11.85 -6.34
CA ILE A 71 -4.02 12.20 -6.21
C ILE A 71 -4.76 11.18 -5.35
N PHE A 72 -4.63 9.89 -5.65
CA PHE A 72 -5.27 8.82 -4.86
C PHE A 72 -4.86 8.87 -3.40
N LEU A 73 -3.56 8.97 -3.13
CA LEU A 73 -3.03 9.01 -1.77
C LEU A 73 -3.48 10.28 -1.04
N GLY A 74 -3.51 11.43 -1.72
CA GLY A 74 -4.00 12.68 -1.17
C GLY A 74 -5.47 12.62 -0.75
N ILE A 75 -6.33 12.02 -1.59
CA ILE A 75 -7.75 11.84 -1.26
C ILE A 75 -7.92 10.87 -0.07
N LEU A 76 -7.23 9.73 -0.09
CA LEU A 76 -7.26 8.76 1.02
C LEU A 76 -6.76 9.39 2.33
N GLY A 77 -5.68 10.18 2.26
CA GLY A 77 -5.15 10.93 3.39
C GLY A 77 -6.13 11.95 3.95
N ALA A 78 -6.83 12.68 3.08
CA ALA A 78 -7.87 13.63 3.48
C ALA A 78 -9.07 12.92 4.13
N VAL A 79 -9.55 11.81 3.55
CA VAL A 79 -10.63 10.99 4.12
C VAL A 79 -10.25 10.47 5.51
N GLY A 80 -9.03 9.94 5.66
CA GLY A 80 -8.52 9.48 6.95
C GLY A 80 -8.41 10.61 7.98
N LEU A 81 -7.88 11.77 7.59
CA LEU A 81 -7.75 12.92 8.47
C LEU A 81 -9.11 13.42 8.95
N VAL A 82 -10.09 13.57 8.04
CA VAL A 82 -11.45 13.99 8.40
C VAL A 82 -12.09 12.98 9.36
N LYS A 83 -11.94 11.69 9.10
CA LYS A 83 -12.46 10.63 9.98
C LYS A 83 -11.84 10.71 11.38
N PHE A 84 -10.51 10.90 11.45
CA PHE A 84 -9.81 11.11 12.71
C PHE A 84 -10.34 12.34 13.45
N LEU A 85 -10.44 13.49 12.81
CA LEU A 85 -10.92 14.74 13.43
C LEU A 85 -12.34 14.59 14.00
N LEU A 86 -13.23 13.87 13.30
CA LEU A 86 -14.60 13.60 13.76
C LEU A 86 -14.66 12.62 14.94
N SER A 87 -13.64 11.79 15.13
CA SER A 87 -13.55 10.83 16.24
C SER A 87 -12.99 11.43 17.54
N ILE A 88 -12.24 12.53 17.46
CA ILE A 88 -11.60 13.20 18.62
C ILE A 88 -12.60 13.50 19.75
N PRO A 89 -13.78 14.11 19.48
CA PRO A 89 -14.72 14.46 20.54
C PRO A 89 -15.33 13.23 21.24
N ARG A 90 -15.36 12.08 20.55
CA ARG A 90 -16.07 10.88 21.00
C ARG A 90 -15.21 9.96 21.86
N HIS A 91 -13.91 9.87 21.60
CA HIS A 91 -13.09 8.77 22.11
C HIS A 91 -11.89 9.18 22.98
N LYS A 92 -11.68 10.48 23.26
CA LYS A 92 -10.50 10.99 24.00
C LYS A 92 -9.20 10.26 23.56
N LEU A 93 -9.01 10.15 22.25
CA LEU A 93 -8.00 9.28 21.65
C LEU A 93 -6.60 9.72 22.07
N LYS A 94 -5.86 8.81 22.71
CA LYS A 94 -4.42 8.95 22.92
C LYS A 94 -3.70 8.44 21.69
N ILE A 95 -3.13 9.35 20.89
CA ILE A 95 -2.36 8.99 19.70
C ILE A 95 -1.15 8.15 20.12
N PRO A 96 -0.91 6.97 19.52
CA PRO A 96 0.26 6.16 19.82
C PRO A 96 1.57 6.89 19.52
N VAL A 97 2.59 6.64 20.34
CA VAL A 97 3.91 7.30 20.23
C VAL A 97 4.52 7.14 18.84
N HIS A 98 4.39 5.98 18.20
CA HIS A 98 4.93 5.75 16.85
C HIS A 98 4.28 6.64 15.78
N ILE A 99 2.98 6.96 15.91
CA ILE A 99 2.31 7.91 14.99
C ILE A 99 2.79 9.34 15.25
N VAL A 100 3.01 9.70 16.52
CA VAL A 100 3.58 11.02 16.89
C VAL A 100 4.99 11.18 16.33
N LEU A 101 5.84 10.16 16.50
CA LEU A 101 7.20 10.15 15.95
C LEU A 101 7.20 10.25 14.42
N LEU A 102 6.28 9.56 13.75
CA LEU A 102 6.08 9.69 12.31
C LEU A 102 5.68 11.13 11.92
N GLY A 103 4.78 11.76 12.69
CA GLY A 103 4.39 13.16 12.48
C GLY A 103 5.58 14.13 12.63
N ILE A 104 6.39 13.94 13.67
CA ILE A 104 7.62 14.73 13.88
C ILE A 104 8.58 14.53 12.70
N PHE A 105 8.80 13.28 12.28
CA PHE A 105 9.64 12.97 11.14
C PHE A 105 9.17 13.68 9.87
N ILE A 106 7.86 13.70 9.60
CA ILE A 106 7.27 14.38 8.45
C ILE A 106 7.43 15.90 8.55
N LEU A 107 7.26 16.49 9.73
CA LEU A 107 7.50 17.92 9.95
C LEU A 107 8.96 18.29 9.65
N ILE A 108 9.91 17.49 10.12
CA ILE A 108 11.34 17.68 9.82
C ILE A 108 11.58 17.53 8.30
N SER A 109 10.95 16.56 7.65
CA SER A 109 11.04 16.38 6.19
C SER A 109 10.42 17.55 5.42
N LEU A 110 9.32 18.14 5.89
CA LEU A 110 8.74 19.34 5.28
C LEU A 110 9.66 20.54 5.46
N LEU A 111 10.23 20.73 6.65
CA LEU A 111 11.21 21.78 6.88
C LEU A 111 12.45 21.60 6.00
N SER A 112 12.82 20.34 5.69
CA SER A 112 13.94 20.06 4.79
C SER A 112 13.72 20.43 3.34
N THR A 113 12.49 20.67 2.91
CA THR A 113 12.20 21.20 1.58
C THR A 113 12.82 22.58 1.37
N PHE A 114 12.90 23.43 2.40
CA PHE A 114 13.42 24.80 2.27
C PHE A 114 14.92 24.86 2.00
N TYR A 115 15.67 23.84 2.39
CA TYR A 115 17.13 23.77 2.24
C TYR A 115 17.61 22.61 1.34
N SER A 116 16.68 21.91 0.69
CA SER A 116 17.01 20.82 -0.23
C SER A 116 17.47 21.34 -1.58
N LEU A 117 18.47 20.67 -2.16
CA LEU A 117 18.96 20.93 -3.53
C LEU A 117 17.89 20.65 -4.60
N ASP A 118 16.95 19.73 -4.31
CA ASP A 118 15.78 19.48 -5.16
C ASP A 118 14.49 19.72 -4.36
N GLN A 119 14.08 20.99 -4.32
CA GLN A 119 12.89 21.43 -3.60
C GLN A 119 11.61 20.78 -4.13
N LYS A 120 11.49 20.58 -5.45
CA LYS A 120 10.28 20.02 -6.07
C LYS A 120 10.08 18.56 -5.67
N PHE A 121 11.13 17.76 -5.79
CA PHE A 121 11.08 16.35 -5.43
C PHE A 121 10.86 16.14 -3.93
N THR A 122 11.56 16.93 -3.11
CA THR A 122 11.41 16.87 -1.65
C THR A 122 9.98 17.24 -1.24
N LEU A 123 9.40 18.29 -1.82
CA LEU A 123 8.03 18.71 -1.54
C LEU A 123 7.00 17.64 -1.89
N ILE A 124 7.13 17.00 -3.05
CA ILE A 124 6.23 15.90 -3.46
C ILE A 124 6.32 14.74 -2.47
N ARG A 125 7.53 14.30 -2.12
CA ARG A 125 7.73 13.20 -1.15
C ARG A 125 7.15 13.53 0.21
N SER A 126 7.42 14.72 0.74
CA SER A 126 6.86 15.16 2.03
C SER A 126 5.34 15.28 2.00
N GLY A 127 4.75 15.72 0.87
CA GLY A 127 3.31 15.73 0.65
C GLY A 127 2.70 14.32 0.65
N LEU A 128 3.33 13.35 -0.02
CA LEU A 128 2.91 11.94 0.01
C LEU A 128 2.98 11.37 1.43
N PHE A 129 4.04 11.64 2.19
CA PHE A 129 4.13 11.20 3.57
C PHE A 129 3.07 11.85 4.47
N THR A 130 2.77 13.13 4.25
CA THR A 130 1.68 13.82 4.97
C THR A 130 0.33 13.16 4.69
N ALA A 131 0.07 12.78 3.44
CA ALA A 131 -1.13 12.03 3.06
C ALA A 131 -1.19 10.64 3.73
N VAL A 132 -0.06 9.92 3.78
CA VAL A 132 0.05 8.65 4.52
C VAL A 132 -0.28 8.84 6.00
N LEU A 133 0.27 9.89 6.64
CA LEU A 133 -0.02 10.18 8.04
C LEU A 133 -1.51 10.44 8.28
N GLY A 134 -2.14 11.26 7.43
CA GLY A 134 -3.58 11.51 7.51
C GLY A 134 -4.41 10.23 7.39
N PHE A 135 -4.03 9.34 6.48
CA PHE A 135 -4.66 8.03 6.34
C PHE A 135 -4.48 7.16 7.60
N LEU A 136 -3.26 7.07 8.14
CA LEU A 136 -2.95 6.28 9.32
C LEU A 136 -3.67 6.78 10.57
N LEU A 137 -3.84 8.10 10.73
CA LEU A 137 -4.65 8.68 11.80
C LEU A 137 -6.11 8.23 11.70
N GLY A 138 -6.68 8.27 10.49
CA GLY A 138 -8.03 7.77 10.22
C GLY A 138 -8.18 6.28 10.51
N LEU A 139 -7.23 5.47 10.04
CA LEU A 139 -7.19 4.04 10.30
C LEU A 139 -7.13 3.75 11.80
N TYR A 140 -6.26 4.45 12.53
CA TYR A 140 -6.15 4.31 13.98
C TYR A 140 -7.47 4.63 14.68
N SER A 141 -8.12 5.75 14.36
CA SER A 141 -9.42 6.09 14.95
C SER A 141 -10.49 5.05 14.63
N TRP A 142 -10.55 4.59 13.38
CA TRP A 142 -11.56 3.63 12.94
C TRP A 142 -11.37 2.24 13.56
N LEU A 143 -10.13 1.77 13.70
CA LEU A 143 -9.82 0.53 14.40
C LEU A 143 -10.19 0.59 15.89
N LYS A 144 -10.26 1.78 16.49
CA LYS A 144 -10.66 1.97 17.88
C LYS A 144 -12.18 2.09 18.08
N GLU A 145 -12.95 2.27 17.02
CA GLU A 145 -14.41 2.39 17.10
C GLU A 145 -15.10 1.03 17.34
N ASP A 146 -14.59 -0.04 16.72
CA ASP A 146 -15.18 -1.38 16.76
C ASP A 146 -14.10 -2.44 16.52
N ASP A 147 -14.03 -3.45 17.39
CA ASP A 147 -13.06 -4.55 17.30
C ASP A 147 -13.20 -5.34 15.98
N ALA A 148 -14.42 -5.41 15.42
CA ALA A 148 -14.66 -6.04 14.12
C ALA A 148 -13.96 -5.31 12.96
N ASN A 149 -13.55 -4.05 13.14
CA ASN A 149 -12.85 -3.29 12.09
C ASN A 149 -11.43 -3.82 11.84
N LEU A 150 -10.79 -4.45 12.84
CA LEU A 150 -9.52 -5.14 12.62
C LEU A 150 -9.72 -6.34 11.68
N GLU A 151 -10.77 -7.13 11.91
CA GLU A 151 -11.09 -8.26 11.04
C GLU A 151 -11.41 -7.80 9.61
N LYS A 152 -12.23 -6.74 9.46
CA LYS A 152 -12.51 -6.12 8.14
C LYS A 152 -11.23 -5.66 7.45
N THR A 153 -10.31 -5.04 8.18
CA THR A 153 -9.00 -4.60 7.67
C THR A 153 -8.19 -5.77 7.12
N LEU A 154 -8.04 -6.83 7.92
CA LEU A 154 -7.26 -8.00 7.55
C LEU A 154 -7.91 -8.77 6.39
N ASN A 155 -9.25 -8.83 6.36
CA ASN A 155 -9.99 -9.39 5.22
C ASN A 155 -9.77 -8.58 3.94
N SER A 156 -9.83 -7.24 3.98
CA SER A 156 -9.52 -6.39 2.83
C SER A 156 -8.09 -6.59 2.32
N LEU A 157 -7.11 -6.64 3.24
CA LEU A 157 -5.72 -6.91 2.89
C LEU A 157 -5.53 -8.33 2.33
N PHE A 158 -6.25 -9.33 2.84
CA PHE A 158 -6.23 -10.68 2.31
C PHE A 158 -6.75 -10.72 0.87
N VAL A 159 -7.87 -10.05 0.58
CA VAL A 159 -8.39 -9.93 -0.79
C VAL A 159 -7.37 -9.27 -1.72
N LEU A 160 -6.68 -8.22 -1.24
CA LEU A 160 -5.62 -7.58 -2.01
C LEU A 160 -4.46 -8.54 -2.29
N VAL A 161 -4.01 -9.30 -1.28
CA VAL A 161 -2.98 -10.33 -1.45
C VAL A 161 -3.40 -11.37 -2.49
N LEU A 162 -4.65 -11.85 -2.46
CA LEU A 162 -5.16 -12.78 -3.48
C LEU A 162 -5.10 -12.16 -4.87
N ILE A 163 -5.59 -10.93 -5.04
CA ILE A 163 -5.58 -10.23 -6.33
C ILE A 163 -4.15 -10.12 -6.84
N ILE A 164 -3.20 -9.66 -6.03
CA ILE A 164 -1.80 -9.50 -6.45
C ILE A 164 -1.19 -10.85 -6.79
N THR A 165 -1.35 -11.86 -5.94
CA THR A 165 -0.79 -13.20 -6.15
C THR A 165 -1.32 -13.83 -7.44
N PHE A 166 -2.64 -13.81 -7.67
CA PHE A 166 -3.22 -14.42 -8.87
C PHE A 166 -3.01 -13.59 -10.14
N THR A 167 -3.05 -12.26 -10.07
CA THR A 167 -2.72 -11.42 -11.25
C THR A 167 -1.26 -11.56 -11.64
N THR A 168 -0.36 -11.67 -10.66
CA THR A 168 1.05 -11.96 -10.91
C THR A 168 1.19 -13.34 -11.54
N LEU A 169 0.54 -14.37 -11.01
CA LEU A 169 0.57 -15.72 -11.59
C LEU A 169 0.05 -15.72 -13.03
N ALA A 170 -1.10 -15.09 -13.28
CA ALA A 170 -1.70 -15.02 -14.60
C ALA A 170 -0.80 -14.29 -15.59
N GLY A 171 -0.22 -13.16 -15.22
CA GLY A 171 0.68 -12.46 -16.11
C GLY A 171 2.02 -13.20 -16.31
N LEU A 172 2.42 -14.17 -15.45
CA LEU A 172 3.63 -14.97 -15.71
C LEU A 172 3.43 -15.77 -16.99
N VAL A 173 2.19 -16.19 -17.24
CA VAL A 173 1.76 -16.96 -18.40
C VAL A 173 1.46 -16.04 -19.58
N VAL A 174 0.70 -14.96 -19.35
CA VAL A 174 0.17 -14.12 -20.44
C VAL A 174 1.17 -13.06 -20.92
N MET A 175 1.94 -12.45 -20.01
CA MET A 175 2.86 -11.35 -20.32
C MET A 175 4.17 -11.45 -19.52
N PRO A 176 4.96 -12.53 -19.72
CA PRO A 176 6.18 -12.76 -18.94
C PRO A 176 7.20 -11.62 -19.03
N SER A 177 7.23 -10.89 -20.16
CA SER A 177 8.11 -9.74 -20.39
C SER A 177 7.78 -8.51 -19.56
N ARG A 178 6.54 -8.39 -19.08
CA ARG A 178 6.04 -7.25 -18.27
C ARG A 178 6.00 -7.55 -16.79
N ILE A 179 6.09 -8.82 -16.39
CA ILE A 179 6.21 -9.13 -14.99
C ILE A 179 7.64 -8.92 -14.53
N TRP A 180 7.73 -8.31 -13.35
CA TRP A 180 8.93 -7.82 -12.69
C TRP A 180 9.92 -8.93 -12.32
N TRP A 181 9.50 -10.20 -12.42
CA TRP A 181 10.41 -11.32 -12.28
C TRP A 181 11.48 -11.34 -13.40
N TRP A 182 11.24 -10.92 -14.65
CA TRP A 182 12.09 -11.31 -15.79
C TRP A 182 13.27 -10.39 -16.15
N LYS A 183 13.41 -9.18 -15.59
CA LYS A 183 14.52 -8.27 -15.96
C LYS A 183 15.15 -7.56 -14.75
N LEU A 184 16.31 -8.09 -14.31
CA LEU A 184 17.48 -7.49 -13.61
C LEU A 184 17.33 -6.64 -12.31
N PRO A 185 18.32 -6.66 -11.38
CA PRO A 185 19.33 -7.70 -11.09
C PRO A 185 18.86 -8.61 -9.93
N ARG A 186 19.16 -9.91 -10.02
CA ARG A 186 18.66 -10.96 -9.10
C ARG A 186 19.68 -11.41 -8.03
N LEU A 187 20.73 -10.64 -7.79
CA LEU A 187 21.70 -10.90 -6.70
C LEU A 187 22.01 -9.58 -6.01
N VAL A 188 21.00 -9.07 -5.31
CA VAL A 188 21.07 -7.87 -4.49
C VAL A 188 21.47 -8.34 -3.08
N GLY A 189 22.61 -7.86 -2.59
CA GLY A 189 23.29 -8.39 -1.40
C GLY A 189 22.49 -8.22 -0.10
N LEU A 190 22.99 -8.80 1.01
CA LEU A 190 22.41 -8.69 2.36
C LEU A 190 22.15 -7.24 2.84
N TRP A 191 22.78 -6.26 2.19
CA TRP A 191 22.85 -4.86 2.58
C TRP A 191 22.08 -3.89 1.67
N GLU A 192 21.46 -4.38 0.60
CA GLU A 192 20.76 -3.55 -0.37
C GLU A 192 19.23 -3.61 -0.19
N HIS A 193 18.51 -2.65 -0.77
CA HIS A 193 17.07 -2.49 -0.57
C HIS A 193 16.29 -3.74 -1.02
N PRO A 194 15.29 -4.19 -0.23
CA PRO A 194 14.48 -5.34 -0.62
C PRO A 194 13.78 -5.04 -1.94
N ASN A 195 13.80 -5.99 -2.88
CA ASN A 195 13.02 -5.83 -4.09
C ASN A 195 11.53 -5.74 -3.73
N THR A 196 10.79 -4.84 -4.39
CA THR A 196 9.42 -4.47 -4.02
C THR A 196 8.49 -5.69 -3.93
N PHE A 197 8.74 -6.71 -4.75
CA PHE A 197 7.98 -7.95 -4.75
C PHE A 197 8.33 -8.89 -3.58
N GLY A 198 9.60 -8.95 -3.14
CA GLY A 198 10.00 -9.63 -1.91
C GLY A 198 9.41 -8.97 -0.66
N SER A 199 9.32 -7.64 -0.64
CA SER A 199 8.60 -6.90 0.42
C SER A 199 7.10 -7.22 0.45
N PHE A 200 6.46 -7.31 -0.72
CA PHE A 200 5.07 -7.78 -0.82
C PHE A 200 4.91 -9.18 -0.24
N SER A 201 5.75 -10.14 -0.67
CA SER A 201 5.69 -11.51 -0.17
C SER A 201 5.89 -11.60 1.35
N MET A 202 6.80 -10.79 1.90
CA MET A 202 7.02 -10.69 3.35
C MET A 202 5.77 -10.21 4.10
N LEU A 203 5.07 -9.20 3.57
CA LEU A 203 3.84 -8.67 4.17
C LEU A 203 2.63 -9.58 3.95
N ALA A 204 2.61 -10.38 2.88
CA ALA A 204 1.53 -11.30 2.57
C ALA A 204 1.42 -12.47 3.56
N TYR A 205 2.54 -12.98 4.08
CA TYR A 205 2.53 -14.12 5.00
C TYR A 205 1.69 -13.94 6.26
N PRO A 206 1.87 -12.89 7.09
CA PRO A 206 1.07 -12.73 8.29
C PRO A 206 -0.43 -12.64 7.98
N ILE A 207 -0.81 -12.03 6.84
CA ILE A 207 -2.21 -11.91 6.42
C ILE A 207 -2.78 -13.28 6.00
N ILE A 208 -2.05 -14.05 5.19
CA ILE A 208 -2.48 -15.37 4.72
C ILE A 208 -2.56 -16.35 5.91
N LEU A 209 -1.56 -16.34 6.80
CA LEU A 209 -1.54 -17.19 7.99
C LEU A 209 -2.67 -16.82 8.95
N TRP A 210 -2.85 -15.53 9.25
CA TRP A 210 -4.00 -15.08 10.05
C TRP A 210 -5.32 -15.57 9.46
N LYS A 211 -5.51 -15.46 8.14
CA LYS A 211 -6.75 -15.93 7.49
C LYS A 211 -6.88 -17.45 7.57
N PHE A 212 -5.78 -18.19 7.44
CA PHE A 212 -5.74 -19.64 7.57
C PHE A 212 -6.20 -20.11 8.95
N TYR A 213 -5.67 -19.52 10.03
CA TYR A 213 -6.03 -19.89 11.40
C TYR A 213 -7.49 -19.55 11.74
N ASN A 214 -7.98 -18.39 11.26
CA ASN A 214 -9.35 -17.91 11.52
C ASN A 214 -10.40 -18.46 10.55
N SER A 215 -10.06 -19.40 9.66
CA SER A 215 -11.02 -20.02 8.73
C SER A 215 -11.37 -21.46 9.13
N GLU A 216 -12.61 -21.85 8.81
CA GLU A 216 -13.08 -23.23 8.91
C GLU A 216 -12.16 -24.20 8.16
N SER A 217 -12.00 -25.43 8.68
CA SER A 217 -11.11 -26.45 8.12
C SER A 217 -11.34 -26.73 6.63
N SER A 218 -12.59 -26.68 6.15
CA SER A 218 -12.93 -26.86 4.74
C SER A 218 -12.41 -25.73 3.83
N LYS A 219 -12.33 -24.50 4.36
CA LYS A 219 -11.88 -23.31 3.63
C LYS A 219 -10.35 -23.16 3.63
N ARG A 220 -9.66 -23.80 4.58
CA ARG A 220 -8.20 -23.76 4.72
C ARG A 220 -7.45 -24.23 3.47
N TYR A 221 -7.98 -25.22 2.75
CA TYR A 221 -7.39 -25.69 1.50
C TYR A 221 -7.25 -24.58 0.45
N PHE A 222 -8.25 -23.71 0.33
CA PHE A 222 -8.22 -22.58 -0.60
C PHE A 222 -7.22 -21.49 -0.19
N ILE A 223 -6.84 -21.42 1.08
CA ILE A 223 -5.88 -20.45 1.62
C ILE A 223 -4.43 -20.96 1.48
N ILE A 224 -4.23 -22.28 1.47
CA ILE A 224 -2.91 -22.88 1.22
C ILE A 224 -2.43 -22.57 -0.20
N ILE A 225 -3.32 -22.53 -1.19
CA ILE A 225 -2.97 -22.24 -2.59
C ILE A 225 -2.21 -20.90 -2.73
N PRO A 226 -2.77 -19.74 -2.31
CA PRO A 226 -2.06 -18.46 -2.40
C PRO A 226 -0.82 -18.43 -1.51
N LEU A 227 -0.78 -19.17 -0.39
CA LEU A 227 0.42 -19.29 0.44
C LEU A 227 1.58 -19.91 -0.35
N VAL A 228 1.33 -21.07 -0.98
CA VAL A 228 2.33 -21.80 -1.77
C VAL A 228 2.81 -20.94 -2.95
N ILE A 229 1.89 -20.30 -3.67
CA ILE A 229 2.25 -19.41 -4.78
C ILE A 229 3.14 -18.26 -4.27
N THR A 230 2.78 -17.63 -3.15
CA THR A 230 3.56 -16.54 -2.55
C THR A 230 4.95 -16.99 -2.10
N ILE A 231 5.08 -18.21 -1.55
CA ILE A 231 6.38 -18.81 -1.20
C ILE A 231 7.22 -19.03 -2.46
N ILE A 232 6.66 -19.64 -3.50
CA ILE A 232 7.36 -19.86 -4.78
C ILE A 232 7.83 -18.52 -5.33
N PHE A 233 6.95 -17.52 -5.37
CA PHE A 233 7.27 -16.16 -5.79
C PHE A 233 8.41 -15.55 -4.98
N HIS A 234 8.37 -15.65 -3.66
CA HIS A 234 9.42 -15.13 -2.79
C HIS A 234 10.77 -15.83 -3.02
N ILE A 235 10.78 -17.14 -3.21
CA ILE A 235 12.00 -17.88 -3.56
C ILE A 235 12.53 -17.40 -4.91
N LEU A 236 11.64 -17.24 -5.90
CA LEU A 236 12.00 -16.77 -7.24
C LEU A 236 12.49 -15.31 -7.25
N THR A 237 12.14 -14.48 -6.26
CA THR A 237 12.69 -13.12 -6.17
C THR A 237 14.16 -13.10 -5.73
N GLY A 238 14.65 -14.20 -5.14
CA GLY A 238 16.04 -14.32 -4.68
C GLY A 238 16.40 -13.45 -3.48
N SER A 239 15.45 -12.71 -2.88
CA SER A 239 15.75 -11.81 -1.76
C SER A 239 15.87 -12.58 -0.44
N ARG A 240 17.13 -12.85 -0.06
CA ARG A 240 17.47 -13.63 1.15
C ARG A 240 17.11 -12.88 2.43
N THR A 241 17.25 -11.56 2.44
CA THR A 241 16.95 -10.70 3.61
C THR A 241 15.45 -10.70 3.92
N THR A 242 14.59 -10.59 2.91
CA THR A 242 13.14 -10.62 3.13
C THR A 242 12.66 -12.03 3.48
N LEU A 243 13.28 -13.08 2.94
CA LEU A 243 13.01 -14.47 3.36
C LEU A 243 13.35 -14.68 4.84
N LEU A 244 14.52 -14.22 5.29
CA LEU A 244 14.92 -14.32 6.70
C LEU A 244 13.99 -13.50 7.60
N ALA A 245 13.73 -12.25 7.26
CA ALA A 245 12.82 -11.38 8.01
C ALA A 245 11.40 -11.95 8.08
N SER A 246 10.92 -12.55 6.98
CA SER A 246 9.64 -13.27 6.94
C SER A 246 9.65 -14.48 7.86
N GLY A 247 10.69 -15.30 7.83
CA GLY A 247 10.83 -16.46 8.70
C GLY A 247 10.80 -16.06 10.17
N ILE A 248 11.55 -15.02 10.55
CA ILE A 248 11.55 -14.46 11.91
C ILE A 248 10.16 -13.94 12.26
N GLY A 249 9.51 -13.19 11.37
CA GLY A 249 8.16 -12.66 11.59
C GLY A 249 7.11 -13.74 11.79
N VAL A 250 7.16 -14.82 10.99
CA VAL A 250 6.27 -15.98 11.13
C VAL A 250 6.53 -16.72 12.44
N ILE A 251 7.80 -16.93 12.81
CA ILE A 251 8.14 -17.56 14.10
C ILE A 251 7.62 -16.71 15.25
N PHE A 252 7.84 -15.40 15.22
CA PHE A 252 7.37 -14.48 16.26
C PHE A 252 5.84 -14.48 16.36
N TRP A 253 5.15 -14.48 15.22
CA TRP A 253 3.69 -14.61 15.15
C TRP A 253 3.21 -15.92 15.81
N LEU A 254 3.80 -17.06 15.43
CA LEU A 254 3.45 -18.38 15.99
C LEU A 254 3.71 -18.47 17.50
N LEU A 255 4.70 -17.74 18.01
CA LEU A 255 4.98 -17.66 19.44
C LEU A 255 3.94 -16.82 20.18
N LEU A 256 3.48 -15.71 19.59
CA LEU A 256 2.47 -14.84 20.18
C LEU A 256 1.05 -15.43 20.14
N GLU A 257 0.72 -16.24 19.12
CA GLU A 257 -0.61 -16.88 19.01
C GLU A 257 -0.79 -18.08 19.96
N ARG A 258 0.30 -18.50 20.63
CA ARG A 258 0.29 -19.62 21.56
C ARG A 258 -0.06 -19.22 23.01
N ASP A 259 -0.09 -17.92 23.29
CA ASP A 259 -0.51 -17.31 24.56
C ASP A 259 -1.91 -16.69 24.45
#